data_AF-A0A2N2PPA2-F1
#
_entry.id   AF-A0A2N2PPA2-F1
#
_cell.length_a   1.000
_cell.length_b   1.000
_cell.length_c   1.000
_cell.angle_alpha   90.00
_cell.angle_beta   90.00
_cell.angle_gamma   90.00
#
_symmetry.space_group_name_H-M   'P 1'
#
loop_
_entity.id
_entity.type
_entity.pdbx_description
1 polymer ?
#
loop_
_entity_poly.entity_id
_entity_poly.type
_entity_poly.pdbx_seq_one_letter_code
_entity_poly.pdbx_strand_id
1 'polypeptide(L)'
;GSRGSVVPFFQKQIAAGGPVTVTHPEVKRYFMTIPEAVQLVLQAAALGQGGEVFVLDMGEPVRIADLAYDLIRLSGLRPRVRRGEDEKMRGGDTESGRRGEDEKGRRGEGEKGEDWDIEVVYTGLRPGEKLFEELFLENEDYSRTRHEKIFVCRNGDEIADS
;
A
#
# COMPACT_ATOMS: atom_id res chain seq x y z
N GLY A 1 -4.91 -13.98 8.47
CA GLY A 1 -3.81 -13.17 7.92
C GLY A 1 -2.51 -13.93 8.08
N SER A 2 -1.59 -13.81 7.12
CA SER A 2 -0.25 -14.40 7.22
C SER A 2 0.48 -13.84 8.46
N ARG A 3 1.38 -14.64 9.05
CA ARG A 3 2.00 -14.39 10.38
C ARG A 3 2.87 -13.12 10.50
N GLY A 4 2.90 -12.24 9.50
CA GLY A 4 3.57 -10.94 9.51
C GLY A 4 2.87 -9.87 8.65
N SER A 5 1.57 -10.02 8.40
CA SER A 5 0.80 -9.07 7.58
C SER A 5 0.62 -7.71 8.28
N VAL A 6 0.56 -6.65 7.47
CA VAL A 6 0.33 -5.26 7.92
C VAL A 6 -0.97 -5.08 8.70
N VAL A 7 -2.02 -5.86 8.40
CA VAL A 7 -3.33 -5.75 9.07
C VAL A 7 -3.24 -6.14 10.56
N PRO A 8 -2.76 -7.35 10.94
CA PRO A 8 -2.50 -7.68 12.34
C PRO A 8 -1.57 -6.70 13.05
N PHE A 9 -0.61 -6.11 12.32
CA PHE A 9 0.31 -5.12 12.88
C PHE A 9 -0.43 -3.83 13.26
N PHE A 10 -1.25 -3.28 12.37
CA PHE A 10 -2.08 -2.10 12.67
C PHE A 10 -3.10 -2.38 13.76
N GLN A 11 -3.76 -3.53 13.74
CA GLN A 11 -4.70 -3.91 14.79
C GLN A 11 -4.05 -3.94 16.18
N LYS A 12 -2.80 -4.40 16.28
CA LYS A 12 -2.04 -4.35 17.54
C LYS A 12 -1.72 -2.92 17.97
N GLN A 13 -1.32 -2.06 17.03
CA GLN A 13 -1.05 -0.65 17.33
C GLN A 13 -2.32 0.07 17.80
N ILE A 14 -3.45 -0.17 17.12
CA ILE A 14 -4.76 0.39 17.48
C ILE A 14 -5.19 -0.10 18.87
N ALA A 15 -5.10 -1.40 19.15
CA ALA A 15 -5.42 -1.96 20.45
C ALA A 15 -4.53 -1.42 21.59
N ALA A 16 -3.31 -0.98 21.27
CA ALA A 16 -2.38 -0.34 22.21
C ALA A 16 -2.61 1.18 22.39
N GLY A 17 -3.56 1.78 21.66
CA GLY A 17 -3.84 3.22 21.70
C GLY A 17 -3.07 4.07 20.68
N GLY A 18 -2.38 3.43 19.73
CA GLY A 18 -1.60 4.09 18.69
C GLY A 18 -0.22 4.58 19.15
N PRO A 19 0.49 5.33 18.29
CA PRO A 19 0.13 5.68 16.91
C PRO A 19 0.19 4.46 15.97
N VAL A 20 -0.53 4.54 14.84
CA VAL A 20 -0.39 3.58 13.74
C VAL A 20 0.72 4.05 12.82
N THR A 21 1.68 3.18 12.49
CA THR A 21 2.85 3.57 11.71
C THR A 21 2.77 3.07 10.27
N VAL A 22 2.82 3.97 9.30
CA VAL A 22 2.85 3.66 7.87
C VAL A 22 4.22 4.03 7.31
N THR A 23 4.78 3.25 6.40
CA THR A 23 6.13 3.55 5.87
C THR A 23 6.13 4.78 4.97
N HIS A 24 5.18 4.87 4.04
CA HIS A 24 5.04 6.02 3.15
C HIS A 24 3.57 6.29 2.79
N PRO A 25 3.12 7.55 2.64
CA PRO A 25 1.72 7.90 2.33
C PRO A 25 1.19 7.30 1.01
N GLU A 26 2.09 7.06 0.06
CA GLU A 26 1.75 6.56 -1.28
C GLU A 26 2.00 5.07 -1.46
N VAL A 27 2.48 4.36 -0.44
CA VAL A 27 2.81 2.95 -0.58
C VAL A 27 1.56 2.12 -0.89
N LYS A 28 1.63 1.32 -1.95
CA LYS A 28 0.55 0.40 -2.34
C LYS A 28 1.02 -1.05 -2.33
N ARG A 29 0.14 -1.96 -1.92
CA ARG A 29 0.40 -3.40 -1.86
C ARG A 29 -0.77 -4.18 -2.42
N TYR A 30 -0.48 -5.27 -3.10
CA TYR A 30 -1.51 -6.22 -3.51
C TYR A 30 -1.95 -7.06 -2.31
N PHE A 31 -3.24 -7.36 -2.28
CA PHE A 31 -3.82 -8.25 -1.29
C PHE A 31 -4.60 -9.33 -2.00
N MET A 32 -4.39 -10.56 -1.56
CA MET A 32 -5.18 -11.70 -1.97
C MET A 32 -5.49 -12.54 -0.74
N THR A 33 -6.63 -13.23 -0.77
CA THR A 33 -6.94 -14.17 0.30
C THR A 33 -6.01 -15.38 0.21
N ILE A 34 -5.63 -15.95 1.35
CA ILE A 34 -4.78 -17.15 1.37
C ILE A 34 -5.42 -18.31 0.57
N PRO A 35 -6.73 -18.62 0.73
CA PRO A 35 -7.36 -19.70 -0.03
C PRO A 35 -7.30 -19.47 -1.55
N GLU A 36 -7.52 -18.24 -1.99
CA GLU A 36 -7.45 -17.87 -3.41
C GLU A 36 -6.03 -18.03 -3.95
N ALA A 37 -5.01 -17.54 -3.24
CA ALA A 37 -3.61 -17.70 -3.65
C ALA A 37 -3.24 -19.18 -3.77
N VAL A 38 -3.63 -20.01 -2.80
CA VAL A 38 -3.40 -21.46 -2.84
C VAL A 38 -4.10 -22.09 -4.03
N GLN A 39 -5.35 -21.73 -4.30
CA GLN A 39 -6.10 -22.24 -5.45
C GLN A 39 -5.38 -21.90 -6.77
N LEU A 40 -4.97 -20.64 -6.95
CA LEU A 40 -4.28 -20.20 -8.16
C LEU A 40 -2.93 -20.90 -8.36
N VAL A 41 -2.16 -21.08 -7.29
CA VAL A 41 -0.88 -21.82 -7.34
C VAL A 41 -1.10 -23.28 -7.75
N LEU A 42 -2.10 -23.96 -7.15
CA LEU A 42 -2.41 -25.34 -7.51
C LEU A 42 -2.91 -25.48 -8.96
N GLN A 43 -3.72 -24.52 -9.43
CA GLN A 43 -4.17 -24.48 -10.82
C GLN A 43 -3.02 -24.21 -11.79
N ALA A 44 -2.11 -23.28 -11.48
CA ALA A 44 -0.92 -23.03 -12.30
C ALA A 44 -0.05 -24.28 -12.40
N ALA A 45 0.17 -24.99 -11.28
CA ALA A 45 0.92 -26.25 -11.25
C ALA A 45 0.26 -27.35 -12.11
N ALA A 46 -1.07 -27.38 -12.20
CA ALA A 46 -1.77 -28.32 -13.07
C ALA A 46 -1.77 -27.92 -14.57
N LEU A 47 -1.49 -26.66 -14.88
CA LEU A 47 -1.40 -26.13 -16.25
C LEU A 47 0.00 -26.26 -16.84
N GLY A 48 1.03 -26.15 -16.01
CA GLY A 48 2.43 -26.19 -16.44
C GLY A 48 2.91 -27.58 -16.85
N GLN A 49 3.80 -27.62 -17.85
CA GLN A 49 4.50 -28.82 -18.28
C GLN A 49 5.97 -28.83 -17.82
N GLY A 50 6.42 -27.75 -17.20
CA GLY A 50 7.76 -27.56 -16.62
C GLY A 50 8.51 -26.45 -17.35
N GLY A 51 9.11 -25.51 -16.58
CA GLY A 51 9.88 -24.38 -17.10
C GLY A 51 9.08 -23.10 -17.26
N GLU A 52 7.75 -23.14 -17.20
CA GLU A 52 6.95 -21.92 -17.34
C GLU A 52 6.94 -21.06 -16.06
N VAL A 53 7.11 -19.75 -16.23
CA VAL A 53 6.89 -18.76 -15.16
C VAL A 53 5.43 -18.29 -15.25
N PHE A 54 4.69 -18.50 -14.16
CA PHE A 54 3.31 -18.04 -14.05
C PHE A 54 3.21 -16.78 -13.18
N VAL A 55 2.43 -15.81 -13.66
CA VAL A 55 2.08 -14.59 -12.93
C VAL A 55 0.60 -14.64 -12.58
N LEU A 56 0.30 -14.35 -11.31
CA LEU A 56 -1.05 -14.39 -10.76
C LEU A 56 -1.63 -12.99 -10.71
N ASP A 57 -2.83 -12.79 -11.26
CA ASP A 57 -3.55 -11.53 -11.13
C ASP A 57 -4.10 -11.36 -9.71
N MET A 58 -3.56 -10.35 -9.02
CA MET A 58 -3.86 -10.03 -7.64
C MET A 58 -4.95 -8.96 -7.49
N GLY A 59 -5.53 -8.48 -8.60
CA GLY A 59 -6.47 -7.36 -8.60
C GLY A 59 -5.80 -6.02 -8.36
N GLU A 60 -6.56 -5.03 -7.87
CA GLU A 60 -6.07 -3.66 -7.69
C GLU A 60 -5.22 -3.50 -6.41
N PRO A 61 -4.08 -2.78 -6.48
CA PRO A 61 -3.24 -2.57 -5.32
C PRO A 61 -3.87 -1.55 -4.35
N VAL A 62 -3.80 -1.84 -3.05
CA VAL A 62 -4.41 -1.03 -1.98
C VAL A 62 -3.37 -0.09 -1.37
N ARG A 63 -3.74 1.18 -1.18
CA ARG A 63 -2.92 2.15 -0.43
C ARG A 63 -2.92 1.78 1.05
N ILE A 64 -1.72 1.62 1.62
CA ILE A 64 -1.57 1.21 3.02
C ILE A 64 -2.03 2.29 4.00
N ALA A 65 -1.89 3.56 3.65
CA ALA A 65 -2.42 4.67 4.44
C ALA A 65 -3.96 4.60 4.56
N ASP A 66 -4.65 4.35 3.45
CA ASP A 66 -6.12 4.22 3.43
C ASP A 66 -6.57 3.02 4.28
N LEU A 67 -5.87 1.88 4.15
CA LEU A 67 -6.09 0.71 4.99
C LEU A 67 -5.92 1.01 6.49
N ALA A 68 -4.88 1.78 6.87
CA ALA A 68 -4.68 2.19 8.26
C ALA A 68 -5.85 3.04 8.78
N TYR A 69 -6.26 4.05 8.01
CA TYR A 69 -7.39 4.91 8.36
C TYR A 69 -8.70 4.13 8.50
N ASP A 70 -8.97 3.21 7.58
CA ASP A 70 -10.19 2.40 7.63
C ASP A 70 -10.20 1.45 8.82
N LEU A 71 -9.07 0.84 9.16
CA LEU A 71 -8.98 0.01 10.37
C LEU A 71 -9.21 0.81 11.66
N ILE A 72 -8.67 2.03 11.76
CA ILE A 72 -8.93 2.91 12.91
C ILE A 72 -10.43 3.21 13.03
N ARG A 73 -11.09 3.59 11.92
CA ARG A 73 -12.54 3.87 11.89
C ARG A 73 -13.37 2.64 12.23
N LEU A 74 -13.02 1.48 11.69
CA LEU A 74 -13.70 0.21 11.97
C LEU A 74 -13.55 -0.23 13.44
N SER A 75 -12.49 0.22 14.12
CA SER A 75 -12.34 0.05 15.58
C SER A 75 -13.15 1.06 16.41
N GLY A 76 -13.96 1.92 15.79
CA GLY A 76 -14.78 2.93 16.47
C GLY A 76 -14.00 4.17 16.91
N LEU A 77 -12.79 4.37 16.36
CA LEU A 77 -11.88 5.46 16.71
C LEU A 77 -11.74 6.44 15.53
N ARG A 78 -11.37 7.68 15.83
CA ARG A 78 -11.20 8.75 14.85
C ARG A 78 -9.71 8.92 14.52
N PRO A 79 -9.29 8.70 13.26
CA PRO A 79 -7.92 8.94 12.87
C PRO A 79 -7.63 10.44 12.76
N ARG A 80 -6.43 10.86 13.16
CA ARG A 80 -5.90 12.19 12.83
C ARG A 80 -5.64 12.26 11.33
N VAL A 81 -6.48 12.99 10.60
CA VAL A 81 -6.22 13.31 9.18
C VAL A 81 -5.43 14.61 9.13
N ARG A 82 -4.15 14.55 8.74
CA ARG A 82 -3.39 15.79 8.46
C ARG A 82 -3.91 16.39 7.16
N ARG A 83 -4.86 17.32 7.32
CA ARG A 83 -5.64 18.04 6.28
C ARG A 83 -4.82 18.87 5.27
N GLY A 84 -3.51 18.64 5.16
CA GLY A 84 -2.63 19.36 4.22
C GLY A 84 -1.53 18.49 3.58
N GLU A 85 -1.25 17.29 4.11
CA GLU A 85 -0.25 16.38 3.54
C GLU A 85 -0.91 15.40 2.54
N ASP A 86 -2.11 14.89 2.87
CA ASP A 86 -2.84 13.95 2.01
C ASP A 86 -3.49 14.61 0.77
N GLU A 87 -3.83 15.90 0.82
CA GLU A 87 -4.43 16.63 -0.32
C GLU A 87 -3.38 17.25 -1.26
N LYS A 88 -2.29 17.84 -0.74
CA LYS A 88 -1.20 18.39 -1.58
C LYS A 88 -0.43 17.31 -2.34
N MET A 89 -0.34 16.09 -1.82
CA MET A 89 0.36 14.97 -2.49
C MET A 89 -0.52 14.23 -3.51
N ARG A 90 -1.85 14.44 -3.52
CA ARG A 90 -2.74 13.88 -4.54
C ARG A 90 -2.77 14.67 -5.85
N GLY A 91 -2.22 15.89 -5.88
CA GLY A 91 -2.22 16.79 -7.04
C GLY A 91 -0.82 17.08 -7.56
N GLY A 92 -0.37 16.32 -8.56
CA GLY A 92 0.64 16.78 -9.50
C GLY A 92 -0.02 17.65 -10.57
N ASP A 93 0.68 18.71 -10.97
CA ASP A 93 0.40 19.63 -12.09
C ASP A 93 -0.58 20.79 -11.85
N THR A 94 -0.15 21.84 -11.12
CA THR A 94 -0.30 23.23 -11.61
C THR A 94 0.72 24.16 -10.94
N GLU A 95 1.48 24.88 -11.76
CA GLU A 95 2.52 25.83 -11.39
C GLU A 95 1.95 27.23 -11.03
N SER A 96 2.79 27.98 -10.32
CA SER A 96 2.81 29.45 -10.14
C SER A 96 2.10 30.02 -8.90
N GLY A 97 2.92 30.26 -7.87
CA GLY A 97 2.57 31.03 -6.70
C GLY A 97 2.72 32.54 -6.89
N ARG A 98 2.04 33.30 -6.03
CA ARG A 98 2.44 34.65 -5.65
C ARG A 98 2.10 34.95 -4.18
N ARG A 99 3.16 35.45 -3.51
CA ARG A 99 3.24 36.52 -2.49
C ARG A 99 2.52 36.38 -1.14
N GLY A 100 3.27 36.77 -0.11
CA GLY A 100 2.77 37.58 0.99
C GLY A 100 3.44 37.28 2.33
N GLU A 101 4.50 38.03 2.65
CA GLU A 101 5.01 38.20 4.01
C GLU A 101 3.96 38.93 4.88
N ASP A 102 3.86 38.64 6.18
CA ASP A 102 3.97 39.63 7.28
C ASP A 102 3.53 39.08 8.66
N GLU A 103 4.47 39.23 9.60
CA GLU A 103 4.38 39.64 11.00
C GLU A 103 3.36 39.08 12.04
N LYS A 104 3.94 38.35 13.01
CA LYS A 104 4.01 38.65 14.46
C LYS A 104 2.72 38.70 15.33
N GLY A 105 2.65 37.74 16.24
CA GLY A 105 2.40 37.99 17.67
C GLY A 105 1.08 37.49 18.27
N ARG A 106 1.16 36.54 19.22
CA ARG A 106 0.80 36.75 20.64
C ARG A 106 0.91 35.44 21.43
N ARG A 107 1.17 35.62 22.73
CA ARG A 107 1.38 34.61 23.77
C ARG A 107 0.16 33.71 23.96
N GLY A 108 0.46 32.42 24.15
CA GLY A 108 0.01 31.57 25.25
C GLY A 108 -1.49 31.50 25.54
N GLU A 109 -2.10 30.37 25.20
CA GLU A 109 -3.29 29.80 25.84
C GLU A 109 -3.37 28.32 25.40
N GLY A 110 -3.60 27.39 26.33
CA GLY A 110 -3.53 25.94 26.08
C GLY A 110 -4.41 25.50 24.91
N GLU A 111 -3.82 24.76 23.98
CA GLU A 111 -4.52 24.35 22.76
C GLU A 111 -5.49 23.19 23.05
N LYS A 112 -6.76 23.52 22.89
CA LYS A 112 -7.96 22.69 22.76
C LYS A 112 -7.69 21.23 22.35
N GLY A 113 -8.20 20.31 23.16
CA GLY A 113 -8.18 18.86 22.93
C GLY A 113 -8.56 18.50 21.49
N GLU A 114 -7.65 17.78 20.84
CA GLU A 114 -7.76 17.44 19.44
C GLU A 114 -8.89 16.41 19.24
N ASP A 115 -9.69 16.56 18.17
CA ASP A 115 -10.90 15.75 17.89
C ASP A 115 -10.61 14.34 17.34
N TRP A 116 -9.41 13.82 17.60
CA TRP A 116 -8.92 12.54 17.08
C TRP A 116 -8.48 11.61 18.20
N ASP A 117 -8.59 10.31 17.97
CA ASP A 117 -8.29 9.28 18.96
C ASP A 117 -6.95 8.57 18.65
N ILE A 118 -6.60 8.39 17.37
CA ILE A 118 -5.33 7.78 16.95
C ILE A 118 -4.64 8.59 15.85
N GLU A 119 -3.34 8.83 15.99
CA GLU A 119 -2.50 9.41 14.95
C GLU A 119 -1.91 8.35 14.00
N VAL A 120 -1.84 8.68 12.71
CA VAL A 120 -1.05 7.92 11.73
C VAL A 120 0.29 8.62 11.52
N VAL A 121 1.39 7.91 11.76
CA VAL A 121 2.76 8.43 11.68
C VAL A 121 3.50 7.78 10.52
N TYR A 122 4.11 8.61 9.67
CA TYR A 122 4.94 8.14 8.57
C TYR A 122 6.39 7.94 9.01
N THR A 123 6.90 6.71 8.89
CA THR A 123 8.25 6.36 9.36
C THR A 123 9.33 6.51 8.29
N GLY A 124 8.94 6.74 7.04
CA GLY A 124 9.82 6.66 5.88
C GLY A 124 9.97 5.23 5.36
N LEU A 125 10.43 5.13 4.11
CA LEU A 125 10.74 3.85 3.47
C LEU A 125 11.98 3.23 4.11
N ARG A 126 11.95 1.91 4.30
CA ARG A 126 13.12 1.15 4.72
C ARG A 126 14.04 0.90 3.52
N PRO A 127 15.35 0.64 3.73
CA PRO A 127 16.25 0.28 2.63
C PRO A 127 15.70 -0.90 1.82
N GLY A 128 15.60 -0.71 0.50
CA GLY A 128 15.06 -1.70 -0.44
C GLY A 128 13.53 -1.81 -0.48
N GLU A 129 12.79 -1.03 0.31
CA GLU A 129 11.33 -1.02 0.25
C GLU A 129 10.85 -0.23 -0.97
N LYS A 130 10.10 -0.90 -1.86
CA LYS A 130 9.50 -0.26 -3.04
C LYS A 130 8.23 0.50 -2.67
N LEU A 131 7.98 1.63 -3.32
CA LEU A 131 6.74 2.38 -3.16
C LEU A 131 5.54 1.65 -3.78
N PHE A 132 5.76 0.99 -4.91
CA PHE A 132 4.77 0.19 -5.64
C PHE A 132 5.36 -1.18 -6.01
N GLU A 133 4.51 -2.20 -6.10
CA GLU A 133 4.88 -3.51 -6.62
C GLU A 133 4.53 -3.58 -8.11
N GLU A 134 5.42 -4.18 -8.90
CA GLU A 134 5.21 -4.44 -10.33
C GLU A 134 4.82 -5.91 -10.48
N LEU A 135 3.61 -6.15 -11.00
CA LEU A 135 3.14 -7.50 -11.28
C LEU A 135 3.50 -7.93 -12.71
N PHE A 136 3.50 -6.97 -13.64
CA PHE A 136 3.85 -7.16 -15.03
C PHE A 136 4.97 -6.19 -15.39
N LEU A 137 6.05 -6.70 -15.96
CA LEU A 137 7.18 -5.92 -16.44
C LEU A 137 6.99 -5.59 -17.92
N GLU A 138 7.38 -4.39 -18.34
CA GLU A 138 7.14 -3.89 -19.71
C GLU A 138 7.83 -4.74 -20.80
N ASN A 139 8.91 -5.44 -20.45
CA ASN A 139 9.70 -6.24 -21.39
C ASN A 139 9.40 -7.75 -21.33
N GLU A 140 8.32 -8.16 -20.69
CA GLU A 140 7.90 -9.56 -20.60
C GLU A 140 6.65 -9.83 -21.47
N ASP A 141 6.64 -10.97 -22.17
CA ASP A 141 5.50 -11.42 -22.98
C ASP A 141 4.56 -12.27 -22.12
N TYR A 142 3.48 -11.65 -21.64
CA TYR A 142 2.44 -12.32 -20.88
C TYR A 142 1.27 -12.76 -21.75
N SER A 143 0.91 -14.03 -21.62
CA SER A 143 -0.27 -14.60 -22.26
C SER A 143 -1.22 -15.18 -21.24
N ARG A 144 -2.53 -14.95 -21.42
CA ARG A 144 -3.55 -15.56 -20.55
C ARG A 144 -3.56 -17.06 -20.74
N THR A 145 -3.66 -17.79 -19.63
CA THR A 145 -3.96 -19.22 -19.64
C THR A 145 -5.46 -19.45 -19.79
N ARG A 146 -5.91 -20.70 -19.66
CA ARG A 146 -7.34 -21.05 -19.57
C ARG A 146 -8.00 -20.51 -18.29
N HIS A 147 -7.21 -20.11 -17.29
CA HIS A 147 -7.72 -19.50 -16.07
C HIS A 147 -7.57 -17.98 -16.13
N GLU A 148 -8.64 -17.25 -15.78
CA GLU A 148 -8.70 -15.80 -15.96
C GLU A 148 -7.62 -15.04 -15.18
N LYS A 149 -7.24 -15.54 -14.00
CA LYS A 149 -6.26 -14.91 -13.11
C LYS A 149 -4.84 -15.47 -13.23
N ILE A 150 -4.56 -16.32 -14.23
CA ILE A 150 -3.23 -16.93 -14.40
C ILE A 150 -2.71 -16.58 -15.78
N PHE A 151 -1.56 -15.92 -15.78
CA PHE A 151 -0.80 -15.53 -16.95
C PHE A 151 0.46 -16.39 -17.01
N VAL A 152 0.91 -16.73 -18.22
CA VAL A 152 2.20 -17.36 -18.45
C VAL A 152 3.12 -16.34 -19.11
N CYS A 153 4.32 -16.17 -18.55
CA CYS A 153 5.40 -15.39 -19.15
C CYS A 153 6.16 -16.29 -20.14
N ARG A 154 6.18 -15.90 -21.41
CA ARG A 154 6.70 -16.74 -22.51
C ARG A 154 8.20 -16.61 -22.73
N ASN A 155 8.81 -15.53 -22.26
CA ASN A 155 10.25 -15.26 -22.38
C ASN A 155 10.97 -15.25 -21.03
N GLY A 156 10.39 -15.89 -20.00
CA GLY A 156 10.99 -15.97 -18.67
C GLY A 156 12.37 -16.64 -18.64
N ASP A 157 12.66 -17.52 -19.59
CA ASP A 157 13.94 -18.24 -19.68
C ASP A 157 15.11 -17.37 -20.15
N GLU A 158 14.89 -16.28 -20.91
CA GLU A 158 15.97 -15.38 -21.37
C GLU A 158 16.60 -14.56 -20.21
N ILE A 159 15.93 -14.55 -19.06
CA ILE A 159 16.33 -13.80 -17.86
C ILE A 159 17.19 -14.66 -16.91
N ALA A 160 17.09 -15.99 -16.96
CA ALA A 160 17.86 -16.87 -16.08
C ALA A 160 19.36 -16.96 -16.43
N ASP A 161 19.73 -16.56 -17.65
CA ASP A 161 21.10 -16.59 -18.20
C ASP A 161 21.76 -15.19 -18.35
N SER A 162 21.13 -14.11 -17.83
CA SER A 162 21.63 -12.73 -17.93
C SER A 162 22.14 -12.15 -16.60
#